data_AF-A0A5C8NN02-F1
#
_entry.id   AF-A0A5C8NN02-F1
#
_cell.length_a   1.000
_cell.length_b   1.000
_cell.length_c   1.000
_cell.angle_alpha   90.00
_cell.angle_beta   90.00
_cell.angle_gamma   90.00
#
_symmetry.space_group_name_H-M   'P 1'
#
loop_
_entity.id
_entity.type
_entity.pdbx_description
1 polymer ?
#
loop_
_entity_poly.entity_id
_entity_poly.type
_entity_poly.pdbx_seq_one_letter_code
_entity_poly.pdbx_strand_id
1 'polypeptide(L)' 'MARKLTDSCPRLRLRLKTLDDVRVDLSRLYWAAKAGQIETSDASRLANLLAIPGRLIEGGDIEARLATLERRELES' A
#
# COMPACT_ATOMS: atom_id res chain seq x y z
N MET A 1 20.33 -20.21 17.00
CA MET A 1 19.00 -20.81 16.75
C MET A 1 18.31 -20.02 15.65
N ALA A 2 18.28 -20.55 14.42
CA ALA A 2 17.58 -19.92 13.30
C ALA A 2 16.07 -20.14 13.46
N ARG A 3 15.30 -19.06 13.59
CA ARG A 3 13.83 -19.12 13.68
C ARG A 3 13.30 -19.58 12.33
N LYS A 4 12.73 -20.78 12.27
CA LYS A 4 12.08 -21.31 11.06
C LYS A 4 10.95 -20.36 10.66
N LEU A 5 11.09 -19.72 9.49
CA LEU A 5 10.07 -18.88 8.83
C LEU A 5 8.95 -19.72 8.17
N THR A 6 8.60 -20.84 8.78
CA THR A 6 7.56 -21.75 8.28
C THR A 6 6.53 -21.98 9.38
N ASP A 7 5.95 -20.88 9.86
CA ASP A 7 4.58 -20.95 10.35
C ASP A 7 3.75 -20.29 9.26
N SER A 8 2.79 -21.03 8.72
CA SER A 8 1.94 -20.58 7.62
C SER A 8 1.18 -19.35 8.05
N CYS A 9 1.75 -18.17 7.80
CA CYS A 9 1.07 -16.89 7.95
C CYS A 9 -0.25 -17.03 7.18
N PRO A 10 -1.42 -16.91 7.84
CA PRO A 10 -2.68 -16.92 7.13
C PRO A 10 -2.53 -15.93 5.98
N ARG A 11 -2.81 -16.35 4.74
CA ARG A 11 -2.58 -15.52 3.56
C ARG A 11 -3.39 -14.23 3.72
N LEU A 12 -2.77 -13.21 4.29
CA LEU A 12 -3.33 -11.87 4.41
C LEU A 12 -3.39 -11.37 2.98
N ARG A 13 -4.54 -11.59 2.34
CA ARG A 13 -4.85 -11.04 1.03
C ARG A 13 -5.06 -9.54 1.19
N LEU A 14 -3.96 -8.83 1.38
CA LEU A 14 -3.89 -7.38 1.27
C LEU A 14 -4.13 -7.06 -0.20
N ARG A 15 -5.32 -6.55 -0.51
CA ARG A 15 -5.67 -6.13 -1.85
C ARG A 15 -5.16 -4.71 -2.04
N LEU A 16 -3.86 -4.54 -2.30
CA LEU A 16 -3.28 -3.22 -2.56
C LEU A 16 -3.39 -2.89 -4.06
N LYS A 17 -4.61 -2.70 -4.56
CA LYS A 17 -4.85 -2.43 -5.99
C LYS A 17 -5.02 -0.95 -6.29
N THR A 18 -5.59 -0.21 -5.34
CA THR A 18 -5.88 1.21 -5.46
C THR A 18 -5.24 2.00 -4.33
N LEU A 19 -5.10 3.32 -4.50
CA LEU A 19 -4.68 4.20 -3.40
C LEU A 19 -5.66 4.15 -2.22
N ASP A 20 -6.95 3.89 -2.48
CA ASP A 20 -7.94 3.75 -1.41
C ASP A 20 -7.69 2.51 -0.55
N ASP A 21 -7.30 1.39 -1.17
CA ASP A 21 -6.92 0.19 -0.44
C ASP A 21 -5.71 0.45 0.48
N VAL A 22 -4.68 1.14 -0.04
CA VAL A 22 -3.49 1.54 0.73
C VAL A 22 -3.89 2.45 1.90
N ARG A 23 -4.79 3.42 1.67
CA ARG A 23 -5.31 4.32 2.70
C ARG A 23 -6.03 3.57 3.80
N VAL A 24 -6.86 2.58 3.46
CA VAL A 24 -7.59 1.75 4.43
C VAL A 24 -6.60 0.96 5.30
N ASP A 25 -5.59 0.34 4.71
CA ASP A 25 -4.61 -0.44 5.46
C ASP A 25 -3.69 0.44 6.32
N LEU A 26 -3.30 1.63 5.85
CA LEU A 26 -2.62 2.63 6.68
C LEU A 26 -3.47 3.06 7.88
N SER A 27 -4.78 3.27 7.66
CA SER A 27 -5.71 3.62 8.73
C SER A 27 -5.81 2.49 9.77
N ARG A 28 -5.85 1.23 9.32
CA ARG A 28 -5.85 0.06 10.22
C ARG A 28 -4.57 -0.03 11.05
N LEU A 29 -3.40 0.20 10.44
CA LEU A 29 -2.13 0.25 11.17
C LEU A 29 -2.11 1.34 12.24
N TYR A 30 -2.59 2.54 11.89
CA TYR A 30 -2.70 3.64 12.85
C TYR A 30 -3.60 3.27 14.04
N TRP A 31 -4.78 2.70 13.77
CA TRP A 31 -5.69 2.26 14.82
C TRP A 31 -5.09 1.18 15.71
N ALA A 32 -4.45 0.15 15.13
CA ALA A 32 -3.80 -0.91 15.88
C ALA A 32 -2.68 -0.37 16.80
N ALA A 33 -1.89 0.58 16.30
CA ALA A 33 -0.85 1.24 17.10
C ALA A 33 -1.45 2.08 18.23
N LYS A 34 -2.49 2.87 17.93
CA LYS A 34 -3.19 3.70 18.93
C LYS A 34 -3.88 2.87 20.01
N ALA A 35 -4.38 1.69 19.66
CA ALA A 35 -4.97 0.73 20.59
C ALA A 35 -3.94 -0.08 21.38
N GLY A 36 -2.63 0.11 21.14
CA GLY A 36 -1.56 -0.65 21.80
C GLY A 36 -1.47 -2.11 21.39
N GLN A 37 -2.08 -2.50 20.26
CA GLN A 37 -2.02 -3.88 19.74
C GLN A 37 -0.70 -4.18 19.04
N ILE A 38 -0.03 -3.14 18.52
CA ILE A 38 1.31 -3.19 17.94
C ILE A 38 2.11 -1.99 18.42
N GLU A 39 3.43 -2.12 18.46
CA GLU A 39 4.33 -1.02 18.76
C GLU A 39 4.22 0.08 17.69
N THR A 40 4.24 1.34 18.11
CA THR A 40 4.20 2.49 17.19
C THR A 40 5.39 2.48 16.22
N SER A 41 6.54 1.96 16.66
CA SER A 41 7.74 1.79 15.84
C SER A 41 7.56 0.70 14.76
N ASP A 42 6.86 -0.40 15.07
CA ASP A 42 6.51 -1.45 14.10
C ASP A 42 5.50 -0.90 13.08
N ALA A 43 4.48 -0.20 13.56
CA ALA A 43 3.46 0.42 12.70
C ALA A 43 4.08 1.42 11.71
N SER A 44 4.99 2.27 12.18
CA SER A 44 5.72 3.21 11.32
C SER A 44 6.57 2.50 10.25
N ARG A 45 7.24 1.39 10.63
CA ARG A 45 8.00 0.58 9.66
C ARG A 45 7.10 -0.04 8.60
N LEU A 46 5.94 -0.58 8.99
CA LEU A 46 4.96 -1.13 8.05
C LEU A 46 4.34 -0.06 7.14
N ALA A 47 4.06 1.13 7.67
CA ALA A 47 3.57 2.26 6.88
C ALA A 47 4.58 2.70 5.81
N ASN A 48 5.87 2.73 6.15
CA ASN A 48 6.93 3.03 5.18
C ASN A 48 7.01 1.99 4.05
N LEU A 49 6.78 0.72 4.36
CA LEU A 49 6.70 -0.33 3.34
C LEU A 49 5.47 -0.15 2.44
N LEU A 50 4.31 0.21 2.99
CA LEU A 50 3.09 0.51 2.24
C LEU A 50 3.20 1.77 1.35
N ALA A 51 4.10 2.69 1.67
CA ALA A 51 4.34 3.86 0.82
C ALA A 51 4.91 3.49 -0.56
N ILE A 52 5.63 2.37 -0.69
CA ILE A 52 6.17 1.90 -1.98
C ILE A 52 5.05 1.54 -2.97
N PRO A 53 4.14 0.59 -2.67
CA PRO A 53 3.04 0.29 -3.56
C PRO A 53 2.11 1.49 -3.76
N GLY A 54 1.94 2.35 -2.75
CA GLY A 54 1.19 3.60 -2.91
C GLY A 54 1.74 4.48 -4.05
N ARG A 55 3.05 4.73 -4.06
CA ARG A 55 3.70 5.50 -5.13
C ARG A 55 3.61 4.85 -6.51
N LEU A 56 3.69 3.51 -6.58
CA LEU A 56 3.58 2.79 -7.85
C LEU A 56 2.17 2.88 -8.45
N ILE A 57 1.14 2.77 -7.60
CA ILE A 57 -0.26 2.92 -8.01
C ILE A 57 -0.50 4.36 -8.49
N GLU A 58 -0.06 5.35 -7.70
CA GLU A 58 -0.17 6.76 -8.06
C GLU A 58 0.51 7.08 -9.39
N GLY A 59 1.74 6.59 -9.59
CA GLY A 59 2.47 6.75 -10.84
C GLY A 59 1.72 6.15 -12.04
N GLY A 60 1.23 4.92 -11.90
CA GLY A 60 0.46 4.25 -12.96
C GLY A 60 -0.86 4.97 -13.30
N ASP A 61 -1.58 5.48 -12.29
CA ASP A 61 -2.81 6.25 -12.49
C ASP A 61 -2.53 7.57 -13.22
N ILE A 62 -1.42 8.24 -12.88
CA ILE A 62 -0.98 9.47 -13.56
C ILE A 62 -0.60 9.17 -15.01
N GLU A 63 0.21 8.14 -15.27
CA GLU A 63 0.60 7.71 -16.62
C GLU A 63 -0.62 7.37 -17.49
N ALA A 64 -1.60 6.65 -16.94
CA ALA A 64 -2.82 6.29 -17.66
C ALA A 64 -3.68 7.51 -18.02
N ARG A 65 -3.78 8.47 -17.09
CA ARG A 65 -4.47 9.74 -17.33
C ARG A 65 -3.74 10.59 -18.36
N LEU A 66 -2.41 10.68 -18.28
CA LEU A 66 -1.59 11.41 -19.23
C LEU A 66 -1.73 10.84 -20.64
N ALA A 67 -1.59 9.52 -20.80
CA ALA A 67 -1.77 8.85 -22.09
C ALA A 67 -3.17 9.09 -22.70
N THR A 68 -4.20 9.27 -21.85
CA THR A 68 -5.55 9.62 -22.31
C THR A 68 -5.62 11.06 -22.84
N LEU A 69 -4.92 12.00 -22.19
CA LEU A 69 -4.84 13.38 -22.66
C LEU A 69 -4.03 13.48 -23.96
N GLU A 70 -2.87 12.82 -24.01
CA GLU A 70 -2.02 12.79 -25.20
C GLU A 70 -2.75 12.24 -26.42
N ARG A 71 -3.57 11.18 -26.26
CA ARG A 71 -4.41 10.67 -27.35
C ARG A 71 -5.42 11.70 -27.85
N ARG A 72 -6.08 12.44 -26.95
CA ARG A 72 -7.07 13.46 -27.32
C ARG A 72 -6.45 14.61 -28.11
N GLU A 73 -5.25 15.02 -27.72
CA GLU A 73 -4.50 16.07 -28.43
C GLU A 73 -4.07 15.61 -29.83
N LEU A 74 -3.70 14.33 -30.00
CA LEU A 74 -3.31 13.79 -31.31
C LEU A 74 -4.51 13.54 -32.26
N GLU A 75 -5.70 13.36 -31.73
CA GLU A 75 -6.95 13.18 -32.48
C GLU A 75 -7.63 14.52 -32.86
N SER A 76 -7.14 15.65 -32.33
CA SER A 76 -7.65 17.01 -32.57
C SER A 76 -6.90 17.73 -33.68
#